data_AF-A0AB37WE18-F1
#
_entry.id   AF-A0AB37WE18-F1
#
_cell.length_a   1.000
_cell.length_b   1.000
_cell.length_c   1.000
_cell.angle_alpha   90.00
_cell.angle_beta   90.00
_cell.angle_gamma   90.00
#
_symmetry.space_group_name_H-M   'P 1'
#
loop_
_entity.id
_entity.type
_entity.pdbx_description
1 polymer ?
#
loop_
_entity_poly.entity_id
_entity_poly.type
_entity_poly.pdbx_seq_one_letter_code
_entity_poly.pdbx_strand_id
1 'polypeptide(L)'
;MMPYIALTHCWGGSQPFKLTRATVARLRAGIRLTDLPKTFQDAIYVARKMQIQYLWIDSLCIIQDDPEDWQREAARMREVYSQAVCCIAASAAQNSDAGLFFNRDPQALLSMRVETSRDRLHGQNTREPLVAYTVIPDVNTPEQILNTAPLNKRAWVAQERYLSTGIFHFTQELIYWECHEELTSEQNPGHNYHSERRSYSPDGFIGRGLKWWVNDYKIKMIPKTSGTIETDLDYLFRIYEYWCAFRRSYSGLALPWQKIYSLH
;
A
#
# COMPACT_ATOMS: atom_id res chain seq x y z
N MET A 1 -0.02 -20.72 10.60
CA MET A 1 -0.93 -19.62 10.96
C MET A 1 -1.88 -19.39 9.80
N MET A 2 -3.15 -19.05 10.01
CA MET A 2 -4.04 -18.72 8.89
C MET A 2 -3.67 -17.34 8.32
N PRO A 3 -3.66 -17.15 6.99
CA PRO A 3 -3.29 -15.89 6.38
C PRO A 3 -4.32 -14.80 6.72
N TYR A 4 -3.84 -13.61 7.06
CA TYR A 4 -4.68 -12.46 7.41
C TYR A 4 -4.08 -11.18 6.85
N ILE A 5 -4.91 -10.17 6.65
CA ILE A 5 -4.49 -8.81 6.30
C ILE A 5 -4.60 -7.94 7.55
N ALA A 6 -3.71 -6.97 7.72
CA ALA A 6 -3.85 -5.94 8.76
C ALA A 6 -4.48 -4.67 8.17
N LEU A 7 -5.25 -3.93 8.96
CA LEU A 7 -5.76 -2.60 8.60
C LEU A 7 -5.13 -1.53 9.48
N THR A 8 -4.45 -0.57 8.85
CA THR A 8 -4.09 0.71 9.48
C THR A 8 -5.06 1.80 9.04
N HIS A 9 -5.63 2.50 10.02
CA HIS A 9 -6.66 3.51 9.79
C HIS A 9 -6.67 4.59 10.87
N CYS A 10 -7.20 5.77 10.55
CA CYS A 10 -7.49 6.81 11.54
C CYS A 10 -8.77 6.46 12.30
N TRP A 11 -8.69 6.38 13.62
CA TRP A 11 -9.86 6.11 14.47
C TRP A 11 -10.85 7.28 14.60
N GLY A 12 -10.54 8.46 14.04
CA GLY A 12 -11.14 9.76 14.40
C GLY A 12 -12.67 9.81 14.55
N GLY A 13 -13.20 10.85 15.20
CA GLY A 13 -14.63 11.01 15.51
C GLY A 13 -14.92 10.97 17.02
N SER A 14 -16.19 11.15 17.40
CA SER A 14 -16.61 11.26 18.81
C SER A 14 -16.79 9.91 19.51
N GLN A 15 -17.04 8.82 18.77
CA GLN A 15 -17.14 7.46 19.31
C GLN A 15 -16.58 6.41 18.33
N PRO A 16 -15.32 5.98 18.48
CA PRO A 16 -14.74 4.95 17.61
C PRO A 16 -15.40 3.59 17.84
N PHE A 17 -15.67 2.86 16.75
CA PHE A 17 -16.16 1.49 16.82
C PHE A 17 -15.05 0.55 17.33
N LYS A 18 -15.20 0.07 18.56
CA LYS A 18 -14.15 -0.65 19.27
C LYS A 18 -14.65 -1.84 20.08
N LEU A 19 -13.76 -2.81 20.27
CA LEU A 19 -13.92 -3.94 21.16
C LEU A 19 -13.70 -3.48 22.60
N THR A 20 -14.66 -3.81 23.46
CA THR A 20 -14.58 -3.61 24.91
C THR A 20 -15.06 -4.86 25.62
N ARG A 21 -14.81 -4.97 26.93
CA ARG A 21 -15.33 -6.07 27.75
C ARG A 21 -16.85 -6.19 27.67
N ALA A 22 -17.55 -5.06 27.51
CA ALA A 22 -19.00 -5.04 27.34
C ALA A 22 -19.47 -5.51 25.95
N THR A 23 -18.67 -5.31 24.89
CA THR A 23 -19.07 -5.61 23.50
C THR A 23 -18.53 -6.95 22.99
N VAL A 24 -17.55 -7.55 23.64
CA VAL A 24 -16.87 -8.78 23.17
C VAL A 24 -17.81 -9.94 22.90
N ALA A 25 -18.78 -10.21 23.77
CA ALA A 25 -19.72 -11.32 23.59
C ALA A 25 -20.58 -11.11 22.34
N ARG A 26 -21.09 -9.88 22.15
CA ARG A 26 -21.88 -9.50 20.98
C ARG A 26 -21.07 -9.59 19.69
N LEU A 27 -19.84 -9.07 19.68
CA LEU A 27 -19.00 -9.06 18.48
C LEU A 27 -18.54 -10.47 18.09
N ARG A 28 -18.30 -11.37 19.07
CA ARG A 28 -18.00 -12.79 18.82
C ARG A 28 -19.17 -13.57 18.22
N ALA A 29 -20.41 -13.19 18.53
CA ALA A 29 -21.61 -13.80 17.95
C ALA A 29 -21.81 -13.43 16.46
N GLY A 30 -21.03 -12.49 15.95
CA GLY A 30 -21.14 -11.95 14.61
C GLY A 30 -21.83 -10.60 14.57
N ILE A 31 -21.55 -9.85 13.51
CA ILE A 31 -22.10 -8.52 13.25
C ILE A 31 -22.44 -8.38 11.78
N ARG A 32 -23.50 -7.64 11.46
CA ARG A 32 -23.82 -7.34 10.07
C ARG A 32 -22.79 -6.37 9.52
N LEU A 33 -22.38 -6.57 8.27
CA LEU A 33 -21.39 -5.73 7.62
C LEU A 33 -21.82 -4.24 7.62
N THR A 34 -23.11 -3.97 7.43
CA THR A 34 -23.69 -2.62 7.42
C THR A 34 -23.61 -1.90 8.78
N ASP A 35 -23.42 -2.63 9.87
CA ASP A 35 -23.31 -2.05 11.21
C ASP A 35 -21.85 -1.64 11.55
N LEU A 36 -20.90 -1.95 10.67
CA LEU A 36 -19.50 -1.56 10.80
C LEU A 36 -19.26 -0.19 10.15
N PRO A 37 -18.26 0.60 10.63
CA PRO A 37 -17.82 1.81 9.95
C PRO A 37 -17.41 1.54 8.50
N LYS A 38 -17.59 2.54 7.63
CA LYS A 38 -17.38 2.40 6.18
C LYS A 38 -15.96 1.93 5.83
N THR A 39 -14.94 2.42 6.53
CA THR A 39 -13.54 1.99 6.34
C THR A 39 -13.36 0.50 6.62
N PHE A 40 -14.09 -0.05 7.60
CA PHE A 40 -14.00 -1.48 7.94
C PHE A 40 -14.74 -2.33 6.89
N GLN A 41 -15.89 -1.85 6.41
CA GLN A 41 -16.62 -2.49 5.33
C GLN A 41 -15.76 -2.60 4.07
N ASP A 42 -15.10 -1.51 3.70
CA ASP A 42 -14.23 -1.46 2.52
C ASP A 42 -12.99 -2.34 2.70
N ALA A 43 -12.37 -2.34 3.88
CA ALA A 43 -11.25 -3.22 4.17
C ALA A 43 -11.63 -4.71 4.09
N ILE A 44 -12.81 -5.09 4.59
CA ILE A 44 -13.37 -6.45 4.44
C ILE A 44 -13.61 -6.78 2.97
N TYR A 45 -14.12 -5.83 2.18
CA TYR A 45 -14.31 -6.01 0.74
C TYR A 45 -12.98 -6.26 0.01
N VAL A 46 -11.95 -5.45 0.30
CA VAL A 46 -10.61 -5.61 -0.28
C VAL A 46 -10.00 -6.97 0.12
N ALA A 47 -10.06 -7.33 1.40
CA ALA A 47 -9.53 -8.61 1.88
C ALA A 47 -10.19 -9.81 1.16
N ARG A 48 -11.52 -9.77 1.02
CA ARG A 48 -12.27 -10.80 0.26
C ARG A 48 -11.89 -10.82 -1.21
N LYS A 49 -11.65 -9.67 -1.85
CA LYS A 49 -11.16 -9.60 -3.24
C LYS A 49 -9.77 -10.19 -3.40
N MET A 50 -8.93 -10.10 -2.37
CA MET A 50 -7.62 -10.78 -2.29
C MET A 50 -7.72 -12.23 -1.81
N GLN A 51 -8.94 -12.76 -1.67
CA GLN A 51 -9.20 -14.14 -1.21
C GLN A 51 -8.66 -14.43 0.20
N ILE A 52 -8.53 -13.39 1.03
CA ILE A 52 -8.14 -13.51 2.44
C ILE A 52 -9.36 -13.33 3.33
N GLN A 53 -9.61 -14.32 4.19
CA GLN A 53 -10.79 -14.35 5.06
C GLN A 53 -10.61 -13.52 6.34
N TYR A 54 -9.39 -13.43 6.85
CA TYR A 54 -9.10 -12.82 8.15
C TYR A 54 -8.55 -11.40 7.98
N LEU A 55 -9.10 -10.48 8.76
CA LEU A 55 -8.68 -9.09 8.81
C LEU A 55 -8.41 -8.73 10.28
N TRP A 56 -7.21 -8.23 10.55
CA TRP A 56 -6.84 -7.70 11.85
C TRP A 56 -7.04 -6.18 11.86
N ILE A 57 -7.80 -5.69 12.84
CA ILE A 57 -8.06 -4.26 13.05
C ILE A 57 -7.80 -4.00 14.54
N ASP A 58 -6.86 -3.13 14.86
CA ASP A 58 -6.45 -2.82 16.24
C ASP A 58 -7.65 -2.55 17.17
N SER A 59 -8.61 -1.74 16.72
CA SER A 59 -9.80 -1.39 17.48
C SER A 59 -10.74 -2.57 17.75
N LEU A 60 -10.64 -3.67 16.99
CA LEU A 60 -11.49 -4.86 17.10
C LEU A 60 -10.77 -6.12 17.57
N CYS A 61 -9.44 -6.13 17.53
CA CYS A 61 -8.62 -7.27 17.94
C CYS A 61 -7.97 -7.07 19.31
N ILE A 62 -8.05 -5.86 19.88
CA ILE A 62 -7.56 -5.50 21.21
C ILE A 62 -8.74 -4.98 22.03
N ILE A 63 -8.88 -5.44 23.26
CA ILE A 63 -9.88 -4.99 24.24
C ILE A 63 -9.46 -3.61 24.76
N GLN A 64 -10.12 -2.57 24.26
CA GLN A 64 -9.67 -1.18 24.44
C GLN A 64 -9.88 -0.60 25.83
N ASP A 65 -10.71 -1.25 26.66
CA ASP A 65 -10.95 -0.91 28.06
C ASP A 65 -10.20 -1.84 29.04
N ASP A 66 -9.19 -2.56 28.53
CA ASP A 66 -8.35 -3.46 29.30
C ASP A 66 -6.86 -3.08 29.14
N PRO A 67 -6.25 -2.43 30.14
CA PRO A 67 -4.85 -2.03 30.08
C PRO A 67 -3.86 -3.20 29.93
N GLU A 68 -4.16 -4.37 30.49
CA GLU A 68 -3.29 -5.54 30.41
C GLU A 68 -3.32 -6.17 29.01
N ASP A 69 -4.52 -6.25 28.41
CA ASP A 69 -4.67 -6.68 27.03
C ASP A 69 -4.00 -5.69 26.07
N TRP A 70 -4.22 -4.39 26.28
CA TRP A 70 -3.56 -3.35 25.49
C TRP A 70 -2.03 -3.47 25.55
N GLN A 71 -1.45 -3.63 26.74
CA GLN A 71 0.01 -3.72 26.90
C GLN A 71 0.57 -4.97 26.20
N ARG A 72 -0.12 -6.11 26.32
CA ARG A 72 0.26 -7.36 25.66
C ARG A 72 0.20 -7.23 24.15
N GLU A 73 -0.88 -6.69 23.60
CA GLU A 73 -1.06 -6.59 22.15
C GLU A 73 -0.17 -5.48 21.55
N ALA A 74 0.04 -4.37 22.26
CA ALA A 74 0.99 -3.33 21.86
C ALA A 74 2.42 -3.88 21.71
N ALA A 75 2.86 -4.76 22.61
CA ALA A 75 4.15 -5.43 22.50
C ALA A 75 4.26 -6.37 21.28
N ARG A 76 3.11 -6.85 20.78
CA ARG A 76 3.02 -7.80 19.65
C ARG A 76 2.72 -7.13 18.32
N MET A 77 2.48 -5.81 18.28
CA MET A 77 2.21 -5.06 17.05
C MET A 77 3.22 -5.35 15.94
N ARG A 78 4.51 -5.46 16.29
CA ARG A 78 5.55 -5.85 15.34
C ARG A 78 5.24 -7.18 14.65
N GLU A 79 4.91 -8.20 15.42
CA GLU A 79 4.61 -9.55 14.90
C GLU A 79 3.34 -9.54 14.06
N VAL A 80 2.33 -8.78 14.49
CA VAL A 80 1.06 -8.64 13.77
C VAL A 80 1.29 -8.06 12.36
N TYR A 81 1.97 -6.92 12.25
CA TYR A 81 2.18 -6.30 10.94
C TYR A 81 3.20 -7.07 10.09
N SER A 82 4.26 -7.62 10.68
CA SER A 82 5.28 -8.36 9.92
C SER A 82 4.86 -9.73 9.45
N GLN A 83 3.83 -10.33 10.06
CA GLN A 83 3.30 -11.65 9.68
C GLN A 83 1.98 -11.57 8.91
N ALA A 84 1.41 -10.37 8.74
CA ALA A 84 0.26 -10.18 7.87
C ALA A 84 0.65 -10.43 6.40
N VAL A 85 -0.32 -10.92 5.62
CA VAL A 85 -0.20 -11.08 4.15
C VAL A 85 0.23 -9.76 3.53
N CYS A 86 -0.49 -8.72 3.88
CA CYS A 86 -0.18 -7.34 3.58
C CYS A 86 -0.97 -6.47 4.56
N CYS A 87 -0.72 -5.18 4.49
CA CYS A 87 -1.47 -4.17 5.21
C CYS A 87 -2.35 -3.36 4.24
N ILE A 88 -3.59 -3.08 4.63
CA ILE A 88 -4.44 -2.09 3.98
C ILE A 88 -4.28 -0.80 4.76
N ALA A 89 -3.92 0.28 4.08
CA ALA A 89 -3.81 1.59 4.67
C ALA A 89 -4.89 2.53 4.16
N ALA A 90 -5.81 2.92 5.05
CA ALA A 90 -6.83 3.94 4.81
C ALA A 90 -6.20 5.35 4.83
N SER A 91 -5.29 5.59 3.88
CA SER A 91 -4.34 6.71 3.94
C SER A 91 -5.04 8.07 3.86
N ALA A 92 -6.04 8.20 2.99
CA ALA A 92 -6.84 9.43 2.85
C ALA A 92 -7.99 9.56 3.88
N ALA A 93 -8.35 8.47 4.58
CA ALA A 93 -9.44 8.48 5.54
C ALA A 93 -9.07 9.24 6.81
N GLN A 94 -9.88 10.25 7.16
CA GLN A 94 -9.69 11.03 8.39
C GLN A 94 -10.25 10.30 9.63
N ASN A 95 -11.17 9.35 9.42
CA ASN A 95 -11.82 8.56 10.45
C ASN A 95 -12.31 7.21 9.89
N SER A 96 -12.87 6.36 10.75
CA SER A 96 -13.39 5.04 10.38
C SER A 96 -14.66 5.10 9.50
N ASP A 97 -15.32 6.25 9.39
CA ASP A 97 -16.56 6.43 8.61
C ASP A 97 -16.32 6.94 7.19
N ALA A 98 -15.09 7.36 6.86
CA ALA A 98 -14.78 7.93 5.55
C ALA A 98 -14.75 6.89 4.42
N GLY A 99 -14.27 5.66 4.69
CA GLY A 99 -14.07 4.63 3.68
C GLY A 99 -12.68 4.59 3.07
N LEU A 100 -12.45 3.60 2.20
CA LEU A 100 -11.22 3.47 1.41
C LEU A 100 -11.36 4.04 0.00
N PHE A 101 -12.60 4.13 -0.51
CA PHE A 101 -12.88 4.46 -1.90
C PHE A 101 -13.46 5.87 -2.00
N PHE A 102 -12.74 6.75 -2.70
CA PHE A 102 -13.12 8.14 -2.91
C PHE A 102 -13.50 8.36 -4.38
N ASN A 103 -14.42 9.29 -4.61
CA ASN A 103 -14.72 9.75 -5.96
C ASN A 103 -13.50 10.46 -6.54
N ARG A 104 -13.16 10.06 -7.77
CA ARG A 104 -12.03 10.60 -8.54
C ARG A 104 -12.43 10.66 -10.01
N ASP A 105 -11.82 11.56 -10.75
CA ASP A 105 -11.93 11.59 -12.20
C ASP A 105 -10.90 10.63 -12.83
N PRO A 106 -11.32 9.51 -13.43
CA PRO A 106 -10.39 8.58 -14.06
C PRO A 106 -9.58 9.24 -15.19
N GLN A 107 -10.15 10.22 -15.90
CA GLN A 107 -9.50 10.88 -17.05
C GLN A 107 -8.32 11.75 -16.61
N ALA A 108 -8.45 12.42 -15.46
CA ALA A 108 -7.36 13.17 -14.84
C ALA A 108 -6.20 12.27 -14.38
N LEU A 109 -6.42 10.95 -14.32
CA LEU A 109 -5.49 9.94 -13.84
C LEU A 109 -5.05 8.98 -14.96
N LEU A 110 -5.31 9.28 -16.24
CA LEU A 110 -4.78 8.46 -17.33
C LEU A 110 -3.36 8.89 -17.68
N SER A 111 -2.45 7.91 -17.74
CA SER A 111 -1.17 8.13 -18.39
C SER A 111 -1.36 8.11 -19.91
N MET A 112 -0.81 9.10 -20.59
CA MET A 112 -0.87 9.19 -22.04
C MET A 112 0.43 8.66 -22.65
N ARG A 113 0.34 7.60 -23.44
CA ARG A 113 1.47 7.12 -24.23
C ARG A 113 1.57 7.93 -25.52
N VAL A 114 2.68 8.63 -25.69
CA VAL A 114 2.99 9.42 -26.89
C VAL A 114 4.15 8.74 -27.60
N GLU A 115 3.93 8.30 -28.83
CA GLU A 115 4.99 7.76 -29.68
C GLU A 115 5.44 8.86 -30.63
N THR A 116 6.73 9.16 -30.63
CA THR A 116 7.31 10.16 -31.53
C THR A 116 8.60 9.65 -32.15
N SER A 117 8.81 9.99 -33.41
CA SER A 117 10.09 9.84 -34.09
C SER A 117 10.84 11.15 -33.99
N ARG A 118 12.13 11.11 -33.62
CA ARG A 118 13.00 12.26 -33.90
C ARG A 118 13.20 12.34 -35.40
N ASP A 119 12.55 13.31 -36.05
CA ASP A 119 13.04 13.77 -37.34
C ASP A 119 14.37 14.48 -37.09
N ARG A 120 15.46 13.94 -37.64
CA ARG A 120 16.71 14.69 -37.70
C ARG A 120 16.45 15.93 -38.54
N LEU A 121 16.55 17.10 -37.92
CA LEU A 121 16.81 18.33 -38.67
C LEU A 121 18.06 18.06 -39.55
N HIS A 122 17.87 18.15 -40.86
CA HIS A 122 18.87 17.98 -41.93
C HIS A 122 19.29 16.55 -42.32
N GLY A 123 18.60 15.99 -43.32
CA GLY A 123 19.26 15.39 -44.49
C GLY A 123 19.82 13.97 -44.40
N GLN A 124 19.59 13.22 -43.31
CA GLN A 124 20.00 11.81 -43.24
C GLN A 124 18.80 10.87 -43.25
N ASN A 125 18.77 9.99 -44.26
CA ASN A 125 17.66 9.11 -44.64
C ASN A 125 17.55 7.83 -43.77
N THR A 126 17.80 7.95 -42.46
CA THR A 126 17.65 6.85 -41.51
C THR A 126 16.57 7.23 -40.50
N ARG A 127 15.38 6.64 -40.61
CA ARG A 127 14.33 6.75 -39.59
C ARG A 127 14.88 6.12 -38.29
N GLU A 128 15.10 6.93 -37.26
CA GLU A 128 15.38 6.40 -35.92
C GLU A 128 14.13 5.65 -35.40
N PRO A 129 14.32 4.61 -34.55
CA PRO A 129 13.20 3.89 -33.97
C PRO A 129 12.28 4.84 -33.19
N LEU A 130 10.97 4.59 -33.25
CA LEU A 130 9.97 5.32 -32.48
C LEU A 130 10.33 5.25 -30.99
N VAL A 131 10.41 6.41 -30.34
CA VAL A 131 10.56 6.50 -28.88
C VAL A 131 9.18 6.71 -28.29
N ALA A 132 8.77 5.81 -27.40
CA ALA A 132 7.52 5.94 -26.66
C ALA A 132 7.78 6.67 -25.34
N TYR A 133 7.07 7.79 -25.15
CA TYR A 133 7.02 8.54 -23.90
C TYR A 133 5.72 8.22 -23.18
N THR A 134 5.77 8.12 -21.86
CA THR A 134 4.56 8.08 -21.03
C THR A 134 4.45 9.41 -20.31
N VAL A 135 3.46 10.20 -20.67
CA VAL A 135 3.12 11.45 -20.00
C VAL A 135 2.22 11.09 -18.83
N ILE A 136 2.74 11.30 -17.62
CA ILE A 136 1.99 11.14 -16.38
C ILE A 136 1.56 12.55 -15.95
N PRO A 137 0.30 12.75 -15.51
CA PRO A 137 -0.12 14.03 -14.94
C PRO A 137 0.86 14.50 -13.85
N ASP A 138 1.12 15.81 -13.78
CA ASP A 138 1.97 16.43 -12.77
C ASP A 138 1.27 16.37 -11.40
N VAL A 139 1.32 15.19 -10.79
CA VAL A 139 0.85 14.93 -9.44
C VAL A 139 2.06 14.90 -8.51
N ASN A 140 1.84 15.30 -7.25
CA ASN A 140 2.83 15.13 -6.19
C ASN A 140 3.43 13.71 -6.23
N THR A 141 4.72 13.58 -5.89
CA THR A 141 5.33 12.24 -5.87
C THR A 141 4.56 11.35 -4.89
N PRO A 142 4.52 10.03 -5.12
CA PRO A 142 3.85 9.11 -4.21
C PRO A 142 4.27 9.33 -2.75
N GLU A 143 5.54 9.59 -2.47
CA GLU A 143 5.97 9.88 -1.10
C GLU A 143 5.45 11.19 -0.54
N GLN A 144 5.32 12.25 -1.34
CA GLN A 144 4.71 13.49 -0.89
C GLN A 144 3.24 13.26 -0.52
N ILE A 145 2.50 12.53 -1.35
CA ILE A 145 1.10 12.16 -1.11
C ILE A 145 1.01 11.33 0.18
N LEU A 146 1.81 10.28 0.29
CA LEU A 146 1.78 9.40 1.46
C LEU A 146 2.20 10.17 2.72
N ASN A 147 3.31 10.89 2.72
CA ASN A 147 3.81 11.55 3.93
C ASN A 147 2.88 12.67 4.43
N THR A 148 2.05 13.26 3.56
CA THR A 148 1.06 14.28 3.94
C THR A 148 -0.32 13.70 4.23
N ALA A 149 -0.53 12.42 3.94
CA ALA A 149 -1.80 11.72 4.15
C ALA A 149 -2.24 11.79 5.63
N PRO A 150 -3.54 11.97 5.92
CA PRO A 150 -4.08 12.02 7.27
C PRO A 150 -3.56 10.91 8.19
N LEU A 151 -3.46 9.69 7.67
CA LEU A 151 -2.97 8.53 8.41
C LEU A 151 -1.52 8.72 8.89
N ASN A 152 -0.61 9.13 8.00
CA ASN A 152 0.82 9.23 8.29
C ASN A 152 1.19 10.39 9.24
N LYS A 153 0.24 11.21 9.66
CA LYS A 153 0.43 12.23 10.71
C LYS A 153 0.41 11.64 12.13
N ARG A 154 0.06 10.36 12.28
CA ARG A 154 -0.01 9.67 13.58
C ARG A 154 1.30 8.96 13.90
N ALA A 155 1.76 9.09 15.15
CA ALA A 155 3.02 8.46 15.60
C ALA A 155 3.06 6.93 15.44
N TRP A 156 1.92 6.26 15.63
CA TRP A 156 1.81 4.80 15.55
C TRP A 156 1.97 4.24 14.13
N VAL A 157 1.62 5.03 13.12
CA VAL A 157 1.58 4.56 11.72
C VAL A 157 2.96 4.25 11.16
N ALA A 158 4.04 4.79 11.74
CA ALA A 158 5.39 4.39 11.37
C ALA A 158 5.63 2.89 11.61
N GLN A 159 5.20 2.35 12.75
CA GLN A 159 5.34 0.92 13.02
C GLN A 159 4.49 0.10 12.04
N GLU A 160 3.26 0.56 11.78
CA GLU A 160 2.30 -0.13 10.92
C GLU A 160 2.78 -0.16 9.46
N ARG A 161 3.34 0.94 8.94
CA ARG A 161 3.86 1.04 7.57
C ARG A 161 5.18 0.28 7.39
N TYR A 162 6.16 0.50 8.27
CA TYR A 162 7.51 -0.04 8.07
C TYR A 162 7.70 -1.48 8.53
N LEU A 163 6.83 -2.01 9.38
CA LEU A 163 6.88 -3.42 9.79
C LEU A 163 6.04 -4.32 8.88
N SER A 164 5.18 -3.75 8.05
CA SER A 164 4.44 -4.50 7.04
C SER A 164 5.37 -4.96 5.91
N THR A 165 5.27 -6.22 5.52
CA THR A 165 6.02 -6.79 4.39
C THR A 165 5.57 -6.22 3.04
N GLY A 166 4.32 -5.75 2.99
CA GLY A 166 3.81 -4.89 1.93
C GLY A 166 2.49 -4.23 2.33
N ILE A 167 2.20 -3.09 1.72
CA ILE A 167 1.10 -2.21 2.12
C ILE A 167 0.41 -1.60 0.90
N PHE A 168 -0.92 -1.67 0.90
CA PHE A 168 -1.79 -1.00 -0.06
C PHE A 168 -2.26 0.33 0.52
N HIS A 169 -1.73 1.42 -0.01
CA HIS A 169 -2.16 2.77 0.36
C HIS A 169 -3.37 3.20 -0.46
N PHE A 170 -4.53 3.26 0.18
CA PHE A 170 -5.74 3.86 -0.38
C PHE A 170 -5.70 5.37 -0.14
N THR A 171 -5.31 6.12 -1.16
CA THR A 171 -5.28 7.59 -1.14
C THR A 171 -6.51 8.18 -1.83
N GLN A 172 -6.59 9.50 -1.92
CA GLN A 172 -7.72 10.20 -2.54
C GLN A 172 -7.81 9.91 -4.04
N GLU A 173 -6.66 9.82 -4.71
CA GLU A 173 -6.57 9.75 -6.17
C GLU A 173 -6.15 8.36 -6.62
N LEU A 174 -5.04 7.85 -6.07
CA LEU A 174 -4.43 6.59 -6.50
C LEU A 174 -4.30 5.58 -5.39
N ILE A 175 -4.26 4.31 -5.77
CA ILE A 175 -3.76 3.24 -4.90
C ILE A 175 -2.27 3.02 -5.16
N TYR A 176 -1.50 2.95 -4.09
CA TYR A 176 -0.08 2.61 -4.14
C TYR A 176 0.17 1.26 -3.47
N TRP A 177 1.10 0.49 -4.04
CA TRP A 177 1.71 -0.66 -3.40
C TRP A 177 3.11 -0.26 -2.95
N GLU A 178 3.40 -0.43 -1.66
CA GLU A 178 4.73 -0.25 -1.10
C GLU A 178 5.17 -1.54 -0.42
N CYS A 179 6.40 -1.98 -0.69
CA CYS A 179 7.10 -3.01 0.05
C CYS A 179 8.54 -2.57 0.29
N HIS A 180 9.39 -3.41 0.86
CA HIS A 180 10.79 -3.06 1.12
C HIS A 180 11.62 -2.78 -0.13
N GLU A 181 11.18 -3.27 -1.29
CA GLU A 181 11.92 -3.16 -2.55
C GLU A 181 11.29 -2.17 -3.53
N GLU A 182 9.96 -2.02 -3.48
CA GLU A 182 9.21 -1.30 -4.51
C GLU A 182 8.17 -0.37 -3.91
N LEU A 183 8.06 0.81 -4.50
CA LEU A 183 6.89 1.67 -4.40
C LEU A 183 6.35 1.82 -5.81
N THR A 184 5.10 1.42 -6.04
CA THR A 184 4.44 1.47 -7.35
C THR A 184 3.02 2.03 -7.21
N SER A 185 2.40 2.43 -8.30
CA SER A 185 1.04 2.98 -8.33
C SER A 185 0.11 2.14 -9.19
N GLU A 186 -1.21 2.27 -9.01
CA GLU A 186 -2.19 1.61 -9.88
C GLU A 186 -2.08 2.04 -11.35
N GLN A 187 -1.56 3.24 -11.63
CA GLN A 187 -1.30 3.71 -12.98
C GLN A 187 -0.05 3.07 -13.57
N ASN A 188 1.00 2.90 -12.76
CA ASN A 188 2.30 2.44 -13.21
C ASN A 188 2.86 1.33 -12.29
N PRO A 189 2.33 0.10 -12.39
CA PRO A 189 2.64 -1.01 -11.49
C PRO A 189 4.02 -1.63 -11.74
N GLY A 190 4.65 -1.35 -12.89
CA GLY A 190 6.01 -1.80 -13.23
C GLY A 190 7.08 -0.74 -12.96
N HIS A 191 6.68 0.44 -12.50
CA HIS A 191 7.60 1.54 -12.22
C HIS A 191 7.83 1.66 -10.73
N ASN A 192 9.08 1.45 -10.34
CA ASN A 192 9.49 1.56 -8.96
C ASN A 192 9.95 2.99 -8.66
N TYR A 193 9.11 3.76 -7.98
CA TYR A 193 9.40 5.13 -7.55
C TYR A 193 10.58 5.20 -6.56
N HIS A 194 10.95 4.11 -5.88
CA HIS A 194 12.19 4.09 -5.08
C HIS A 194 13.47 4.16 -5.93
N SER A 195 13.45 3.70 -7.18
CA SER A 195 14.62 3.67 -8.05
C SER A 195 15.05 5.07 -8.53
N GLU A 196 14.11 6.00 -8.66
CA GLU A 196 14.39 7.39 -9.04
C GLU A 196 15.29 8.13 -8.01
N ARG A 197 15.29 7.68 -6.74
CA ARG A 197 16.20 8.18 -5.70
C ARG A 197 17.67 7.88 -5.98
N ARG A 198 17.99 6.79 -6.69
CA ARG A 198 19.38 6.39 -6.93
C ARG A 198 20.03 7.16 -8.08
N SER A 199 19.23 7.78 -8.95
CA SER A 199 19.70 8.49 -10.14
C SER A 199 19.92 9.99 -9.93
N TYR A 200 19.50 10.54 -8.78
CA TYR A 200 19.85 11.90 -8.34
C TYR A 200 20.87 11.83 -7.19
N SER A 201 22.18 11.94 -7.49
CA SER A 201 23.23 12.18 -6.49
C SER A 201 23.53 13.69 -6.39
N PRO A 202 24.29 14.23 -5.39
CA PRO A 202 24.88 13.61 -4.20
C PRO A 202 24.60 14.33 -2.85
N ASP A 203 23.71 15.33 -2.75
CA ASP A 203 23.61 16.19 -1.54
C ASP A 203 22.17 16.46 -1.00
N GLY A 204 21.16 15.72 -1.46
CA GLY A 204 19.75 16.01 -1.17
C GLY A 204 19.12 15.08 -0.12
N PHE A 205 19.09 15.51 1.14
CA PHE A 205 18.09 15.16 2.16
C PHE A 205 17.50 13.73 2.13
N ILE A 206 18.28 12.75 2.59
CA ILE A 206 17.72 11.50 3.12
C ILE A 206 16.77 11.88 4.27
N GLY A 207 15.50 11.47 4.15
CA GLY A 207 14.40 11.79 5.04
C GLY A 207 14.77 11.70 6.52
N ARG A 208 14.68 12.85 7.21
CA ARG A 208 14.94 12.98 8.65
C ARG A 208 14.05 12.09 9.53
N GLY A 209 12.97 11.50 9.00
CA GLY A 209 12.13 10.56 9.75
C GLY A 209 12.78 9.19 10.00
N LEU A 210 13.56 8.67 9.04
CA LEU A 210 14.18 7.35 9.17
C LEU A 210 15.50 7.42 9.97
N LYS A 211 16.25 8.52 9.84
CA LYS A 211 17.54 8.70 10.52
C LYS A 211 17.41 8.92 12.04
N TRP A 212 16.26 9.42 12.51
CA TRP A 212 16.01 9.61 13.95
C TRP A 212 15.58 8.32 14.67
N TRP A 213 14.91 7.40 13.97
CA TRP A 213 14.40 6.15 14.57
C TRP A 213 15.38 4.97 14.47
N VAL A 214 16.32 5.02 13.52
CA VAL A 214 17.21 3.89 13.19
C VAL A 214 18.57 3.96 13.90
N ASN A 215 18.81 4.93 14.80
CA ASN A 215 20.08 5.00 15.53
C ASN A 215 20.35 3.79 16.46
N ASP A 216 19.34 2.98 16.79
CA ASP A 216 19.50 1.78 17.62
C ASP A 216 19.48 0.45 16.84
N TYR A 217 19.34 0.47 15.50
CA TYR A 217 19.38 -0.75 14.69
C TYR A 217 20.34 -0.61 13.52
N LYS A 218 21.42 -1.41 13.54
CA LYS A 218 22.27 -1.61 12.36
C LYS A 218 21.42 -2.22 11.24
N ILE A 219 21.08 -1.44 10.22
CA ILE A 219 20.63 -1.97 8.93
C ILE A 219 21.80 -2.78 8.37
N LYS A 220 21.76 -4.11 8.56
CA LYS A 220 22.63 -5.01 7.81
C LYS A 220 21.99 -5.25 6.46
N MET A 221 22.68 -4.83 5.40
CA MET A 221 22.52 -5.44 4.09
C MET A 221 22.77 -6.94 4.26
N ILE A 222 21.75 -7.77 4.11
CA ILE A 222 21.90 -9.23 4.10
C ILE A 222 22.53 -9.58 2.75
N PRO A 223 23.78 -10.07 2.69
CA PRO A 223 24.33 -10.61 1.45
C PRO A 223 23.44 -11.79 1.03
N LYS A 224 23.17 -11.96 -0.28
CA LYS A 224 22.47 -13.14 -0.80
C LYS A 224 23.19 -14.41 -0.32
N THR A 225 22.73 -15.00 0.78
CA THR A 225 23.15 -16.32 1.20
C THR A 225 22.37 -17.32 0.36
N SER A 226 23.11 -18.13 -0.38
CA SER A 226 22.62 -19.31 -1.07
C SER A 226 22.02 -20.30 -0.06
N GLY A 227 20.73 -20.14 0.21
CA GLY A 227 19.91 -21.04 1.02
C GLY A 227 18.46 -20.75 0.66
N THR A 228 17.84 -21.69 -0.04
CA THR A 228 16.42 -21.76 -0.45
C THR A 228 15.54 -20.55 -0.07
N ILE A 229 15.56 -19.51 -0.92
CA ILE A 229 14.67 -18.32 -0.90
C ILE A 229 13.40 -18.60 -1.75
N GLU A 230 13.10 -19.87 -2.05
CA GLU A 230 11.96 -20.22 -2.92
C GLU A 230 10.60 -19.94 -2.24
N THR A 231 10.51 -19.98 -0.91
CA THR A 231 9.23 -19.79 -0.20
C THR A 231 8.78 -18.34 -0.05
N ASP A 232 9.69 -17.36 -0.17
CA ASP A 232 9.37 -15.93 0.03
C ASP A 232 9.00 -15.22 -1.29
N LEU A 233 9.67 -15.62 -2.40
CA LEU A 233 9.35 -15.11 -3.73
C LEU A 233 7.96 -15.53 -4.20
N ASP A 234 7.59 -16.78 -3.96
CA ASP A 234 6.27 -17.33 -4.28
C ASP A 234 5.13 -16.61 -3.55
N TYR A 235 5.43 -16.07 -2.36
CA TYR A 235 4.48 -15.33 -1.54
C TYR A 235 4.33 -13.88 -2.04
N LEU A 236 5.45 -13.19 -2.25
CA LEU A 236 5.45 -11.84 -2.82
C LEU A 236 4.82 -11.82 -4.22
N PHE A 237 5.11 -12.85 -5.03
CA PHE A 237 4.53 -13.02 -6.35
C PHE A 237 3.00 -13.18 -6.28
N ARG A 238 2.48 -14.00 -5.36
CA ARG A 238 1.03 -14.14 -5.14
C ARG A 238 0.37 -12.82 -4.74
N ILE A 239 1.01 -12.05 -3.86
CA ILE A 239 0.48 -10.73 -3.48
C ILE A 239 0.48 -9.78 -4.67
N TYR A 240 1.53 -9.79 -5.48
CA TYR A 240 1.61 -9.02 -6.71
C TYR A 240 0.53 -9.43 -7.73
N GLU A 241 0.23 -10.72 -7.85
CA GLU A 241 -0.87 -11.21 -8.69
C GLU A 241 -2.22 -10.72 -8.17
N TYR A 242 -2.46 -10.81 -6.85
CA TYR A 242 -3.66 -10.26 -6.24
C TYR A 242 -3.76 -8.75 -6.41
N TRP A 243 -2.65 -8.02 -6.29
CA TRP A 243 -2.59 -6.60 -6.61
C TRP A 243 -3.00 -6.35 -8.05
N CYS A 244 -2.41 -7.06 -9.01
CA CYS A 244 -2.73 -6.91 -10.42
C CYS A 244 -4.20 -7.22 -10.72
N ALA A 245 -4.75 -8.28 -10.13
CA ALA A 245 -6.15 -8.66 -10.29
C ALA A 245 -7.11 -7.65 -9.65
N PHE A 246 -6.80 -7.21 -8.42
CA PHE A 246 -7.54 -6.18 -7.71
C PHE A 246 -7.54 -4.87 -8.48
N ARG A 247 -6.37 -4.40 -8.93
CA ARG A 247 -6.18 -3.20 -9.76
C ARG A 247 -7.06 -3.25 -10.99
N ARG A 248 -7.02 -4.33 -11.78
CA ARG A 248 -7.86 -4.47 -12.99
C ARG A 248 -9.35 -4.36 -12.68
N SER A 249 -9.76 -4.91 -11.54
CA SER A 249 -11.16 -4.84 -11.08
C SER A 249 -11.54 -3.45 -10.56
N TYR A 250 -10.61 -2.77 -9.89
CA TYR A 250 -10.84 -1.50 -9.22
C TYR A 250 -10.75 -0.30 -10.15
N SER A 251 -9.73 -0.23 -11.00
CA SER A 251 -9.52 0.91 -11.90
C SER A 251 -10.46 0.91 -13.10
N GLY A 252 -11.11 -0.23 -13.40
CA GLY A 252 -11.86 -0.41 -14.65
C GLY A 252 -10.96 -0.43 -15.90
N LEU A 253 -9.65 -0.19 -15.74
CA LEU A 253 -8.66 -0.23 -16.80
C LEU A 253 -8.17 -1.67 -16.90
N ALA A 254 -8.88 -2.48 -17.68
CA ALA A 254 -8.42 -3.80 -18.08
C ALA A 254 -7.14 -3.66 -18.92
N LEU A 255 -5.97 -3.62 -18.28
CA LEU A 255 -4.71 -3.80 -18.99
C LEU A 255 -4.69 -5.24 -19.51
N PRO A 256 -4.77 -5.46 -20.84
CA PRO A 256 -4.86 -6.80 -21.40
C PRO A 256 -3.58 -7.57 -21.09
N TRP A 257 -3.71 -8.85 -20.76
CA TRP A 257 -2.59 -9.78 -20.53
C TRP A 257 -1.60 -9.80 -21.72
N GLN A 258 -2.10 -9.49 -22.92
CA GLN A 258 -1.34 -9.38 -24.17
C GLN A 258 -0.28 -8.27 -24.18
N LYS A 259 -0.42 -7.19 -23.38
CA LYS A 259 0.59 -6.12 -23.29
C LYS A 259 1.79 -6.46 -22.39
N ILE A 260 1.71 -7.53 -21.61
CA ILE A 260 2.80 -7.97 -20.72
C ILE A 260 3.87 -8.74 -21.51
N TYR A 261 3.50 -9.35 -22.65
CA TYR A 261 4.40 -10.18 -23.46
C TYR A 261 4.65 -9.65 -24.89
N SER A 262 3.98 -8.57 -25.32
CA SER A 262 4.21 -7.96 -26.65
C SER A 262 5.34 -6.91 -26.66
N LEU A 263 6.27 -7.00 -25.70
CA LEU A 263 7.51 -6.22 -25.64
C LEU A 263 8.73 -7.14 -25.78
N HIS A 264 8.66 -8.06 -26.73
CA HIS A 264 9.81 -8.77 -27.29
C HIS A 264 9.96 -8.39 -28.76
#